data_AF-A0A1X1T195-F1
#
_entry.id   AF-A0A1X1T195-F1
#
_cell.length_a   1.000
_cell.length_b   1.000
_cell.length_c   1.000
_cell.angle_alpha   90.00
_cell.angle_beta   90.00
_cell.angle_gamma   90.00
#
_symmetry.space_group_name_H-M   'P 1'
#
loop_
_entity.id
_entity.type
_entity.pdbx_description
1 polymer ?
#
loop_
_entity_poly.entity_id
_entity_poly.type
_entity_poly.pdbx_seq_one_letter_code
_entity_poly.pdbx_strand_id
1 'polypeptide(L)'
;MPLPSEFEALQPFLDWDLATEPERYAKRLASTMAEMQAFYDVAFPRLNDVIAYCDKFPLDDLPDDAKTLMHMMQSLVMVSFPIEAWKQPRVPDSGAAWVEVTREPVI
;
A
#
# COMPACT_ATOMS: atom_id res chain seq x y z
N MET A 1 2.24 -12.30 8.52
CA MET A 1 3.03 -12.25 9.77
C MET A 1 2.26 -11.44 10.81
N PRO A 2 2.37 -11.68 12.13
CA PRO A 2 1.80 -10.77 13.11
C PRO A 2 2.50 -9.41 13.03
N LEU A 3 1.73 -8.32 13.00
CA LEU A 3 2.25 -6.96 13.10
C LEU A 3 2.56 -6.60 14.56
N PRO A 4 3.42 -5.61 14.82
CA PRO A 4 3.60 -5.06 16.16
C PRO A 4 2.26 -4.59 16.74
N SER A 5 2.11 -4.69 18.06
CA SER A 5 0.85 -4.42 18.76
C SER A 5 0.25 -3.04 18.45
N GLU A 6 1.10 -2.03 18.28
CA GLU A 6 0.71 -0.66 17.93
C GLU A 6 0.08 -0.54 16.53
N PHE A 7 0.26 -1.54 15.66
CA PHE A 7 -0.25 -1.62 14.30
C PHE A 7 -1.30 -2.73 14.12
N GLU A 8 -1.87 -3.28 15.20
CA GLU A 8 -2.86 -4.38 15.14
C GLU A 8 -4.08 -4.04 14.26
N ALA A 9 -4.45 -2.76 14.16
CA ALA A 9 -5.56 -2.31 13.33
C ALA A 9 -5.33 -2.57 11.84
N LEU A 10 -4.08 -2.70 11.39
CA LEU A 10 -3.71 -3.02 10.01
C LEU A 10 -3.78 -4.53 9.71
N GLN A 11 -3.85 -5.38 10.73
CA GLN A 11 -3.84 -6.84 10.57
C GLN A 11 -4.92 -7.39 9.61
N PRO A 12 -6.16 -6.86 9.58
CA PRO A 12 -7.18 -7.29 8.61
C PRO A 12 -6.84 -6.98 7.15
N PHE A 13 -5.88 -6.10 6.89
CA PHE A 13 -5.50 -5.60 5.56
C PHE A 13 -4.15 -6.14 5.08
N LEU A 14 -3.66 -7.24 5.66
CA LEU A 14 -2.40 -7.87 5.24
C LEU A 14 -2.38 -8.31 3.77
N ASP A 15 -3.54 -8.41 3.13
CA ASP A 15 -3.63 -8.66 1.69
C ASP A 15 -3.13 -7.48 0.83
N TRP A 16 -2.83 -6.32 1.44
CA TRP A 16 -2.15 -5.16 0.85
C TRP A 16 -0.63 -5.16 1.09
N ASP A 17 -0.06 -6.16 1.75
CA ASP A 17 1.38 -6.42 1.78
C ASP A 17 1.82 -6.99 0.43
N LEU A 18 2.13 -6.08 -0.51
CA LEU A 18 2.49 -6.39 -1.89
C LEU A 18 3.81 -5.70 -2.24
N ALA A 19 4.80 -6.52 -2.59
CA ALA A 19 6.18 -6.08 -2.77
C ALA A 19 6.35 -5.16 -3.99
N THR A 20 5.63 -5.42 -5.07
CA THR A 20 5.86 -4.76 -6.36
C THR A 20 4.72 -3.83 -6.79
N GLU A 21 5.04 -2.80 -7.56
CA GLU A 21 4.06 -1.88 -8.13
C GLU A 21 3.01 -2.59 -9.00
N PRO A 22 3.37 -3.54 -9.90
CA PRO A 22 2.39 -4.25 -10.70
C PRO A 22 1.39 -5.06 -9.85
N GLU A 23 1.84 -5.70 -8.77
CA GLU A 23 0.96 -6.40 -7.83
C GLU A 23 -0.01 -5.42 -7.15
N ARG A 24 0.51 -4.29 -6.65
CA ARG A 24 -0.30 -3.24 -6.00
C ARG A 24 -1.32 -2.65 -6.97
N TYR A 25 -0.92 -2.38 -8.21
CA TYR A 25 -1.79 -1.83 -9.24
C TYR A 25 -2.87 -2.85 -9.66
N ALA A 26 -2.50 -4.12 -9.84
CA ALA A 26 -3.45 -5.18 -10.14
C ALA A 26 -4.49 -5.34 -9.02
N LYS A 27 -4.05 -5.34 -7.76
CA LYS A 27 -4.96 -5.39 -6.61
C LYS A 27 -5.90 -4.19 -6.58
N ARG A 28 -5.38 -2.98 -6.74
CA ARG A 28 -6.20 -1.76 -6.84
C ARG A 28 -7.28 -1.87 -7.92
N LEU A 29 -6.94 -2.37 -9.11
CA LEU A 29 -7.90 -2.53 -10.21
C LEU A 29 -8.95 -3.63 -9.94
N ALA A 30 -8.59 -4.65 -9.15
CA ALA A 30 -9.47 -5.74 -8.77
C ALA A 30 -10.35 -5.41 -7.55
N SER A 31 -9.97 -4.41 -6.75
CA SER A 31 -10.72 -3.97 -5.56
C SER A 31 -11.85 -3.01 -5.90
N THR A 32 -12.92 -3.11 -5.13
CA THR A 32 -14.00 -2.12 -5.09
C THR A 32 -13.53 -0.83 -4.39
N MET A 33 -14.23 0.27 -4.67
CA MET A 33 -14.00 1.54 -3.96
C MET A 33 -14.19 1.41 -2.44
N ALA A 34 -15.13 0.57 -1.99
CA ALA A 34 -15.41 0.37 -0.56
C ALA A 34 -14.26 -0.38 0.15
N GLU A 35 -13.68 -1.40 -0.49
CA GLU A 35 -12.52 -2.13 0.06
C GLU A 35 -11.30 -1.22 0.15
N MET A 36 -11.03 -0.44 -0.91
CA MET A 36 -9.97 0.55 -0.90
C MET A 36 -10.17 1.63 0.17
N GLN A 37 -11.42 2.11 0.36
CA GLN A 37 -11.74 3.11 1.38
C GLN A 37 -11.52 2.55 2.78
N ALA A 38 -11.96 1.31 3.05
CA ALA A 38 -11.78 0.66 4.33
C ALA A 38 -10.29 0.52 4.71
N PHE A 39 -9.45 0.15 3.74
CA PHE A 39 -8.00 0.12 3.95
C PHE A 39 -7.43 1.51 4.19
N TYR A 40 -7.77 2.48 3.34
CA TYR A 40 -7.29 3.85 3.43
C TYR A 40 -7.60 4.50 4.79
N ASP A 41 -8.84 4.36 5.27
CA ASP A 41 -9.30 4.98 6.52
C ASP A 41 -8.53 4.48 7.74
N VAL A 42 -8.06 3.23 7.70
CA VAL A 42 -7.27 2.63 8.79
C VAL A 42 -5.78 2.92 8.62
N ALA A 43 -5.25 2.85 7.40
CA ALA A 43 -3.82 2.98 7.15
C ALA A 43 -3.33 4.42 7.13
N PHE A 44 -4.08 5.36 6.56
CA PHE A 44 -3.63 6.75 6.41
C PHE A 44 -3.29 7.43 7.75
N PRO A 45 -4.10 7.31 8.83
CA PRO A 45 -3.75 7.89 10.13
C PRO A 45 -2.48 7.30 10.75
N ARG A 46 -2.03 6.11 10.31
CA ARG A 46 -0.85 5.41 10.81
C ARG A 46 0.42 5.68 10.01
N LEU A 47 0.33 6.35 8.86
CA LEU A 47 1.46 6.51 7.94
C LEU A 47 2.72 7.07 8.62
N ASN A 48 2.59 8.15 9.40
CA ASN A 48 3.73 8.75 10.09
C ASN A 48 4.30 7.84 11.18
N ASP A 49 3.44 7.10 11.91
CA ASP A 49 3.87 6.15 12.94
C ASP A 49 4.63 4.97 12.31
N VAL A 50 4.16 4.49 11.17
CA VAL A 50 4.83 3.42 10.40
C VAL A 50 6.16 3.90 9.84
N ILE A 51 6.24 5.11 9.28
CA ILE A 51 7.51 5.70 8.83
C ILE A 51 8.50 5.76 9.99
N ALA A 52 8.09 6.31 11.14
CA ALA A 52 8.94 6.39 12.33
C ALA A 52 9.35 5.00 12.87
N TYR A 53 8.53 3.97 12.66
CA TYR A 53 8.89 2.59 12.99
C TYR A 53 9.94 2.02 12.03
N CYS A 54 9.74 2.20 10.71
CA CYS A 54 10.68 1.73 9.69
C CYS A 54 12.04 2.43 9.77
N ASP A 55 12.07 3.73 10.11
CA ASP A 55 13.28 4.54 10.26
C ASP A 55 14.23 4.05 11.36
N LYS A 56 13.81 3.09 12.20
CA LYS A 56 14.66 2.43 13.21
C LYS A 56 15.62 1.41 12.60
N PHE A 57 15.42 1.03 11.33
CA PHE A 57 16.13 -0.05 10.67
C PHE A 57 16.76 0.44 9.35
N PRO A 58 17.89 -0.16 8.91
CA PRO A 58 18.40 0.06 7.56
C PRO A 58 17.37 -0.44 6.51
N LEU A 59 17.22 0.30 5.41
CA LEU A 59 16.26 -0.06 4.36
C LEU A 59 16.60 -1.38 3.66
N ASP A 60 17.88 -1.77 3.63
CA ASP A 60 18.38 -3.01 3.03
C ASP A 60 18.40 -4.19 4.02
N ASP A 61 17.97 -3.98 5.26
CA ASP A 61 17.92 -4.98 6.34
C ASP A 61 16.69 -4.76 7.24
N LEU A 62 15.52 -4.57 6.63
CA LEU A 62 14.27 -4.44 7.36
C LEU A 62 13.85 -5.80 7.95
N PRO A 63 13.49 -5.87 9.24
CA PRO A 63 12.82 -7.05 9.77
C PRO A 63 11.48 -7.24 9.05
N ASP A 64 11.01 -8.49 9.03
CA ASP A 64 9.85 -8.88 8.21
C ASP A 64 8.56 -8.09 8.54
N ASP A 65 8.38 -7.66 9.79
CA ASP A 65 7.25 -6.85 10.21
C ASP A 65 7.35 -5.40 9.69
N ALA A 66 8.53 -4.77 9.79
CA ALA A 66 8.80 -3.47 9.17
C ALA A 66 8.65 -3.52 7.65
N LYS A 67 9.10 -4.62 7.01
CA LYS A 67 8.94 -4.84 5.57
C LYS A 67 7.46 -4.94 5.18
N THR A 68 6.67 -5.71 5.92
CA THR A 68 5.21 -5.81 5.75
C THR A 68 4.58 -4.42 5.83
N LEU A 69 4.90 -3.64 6.86
CA LEU A 69 4.36 -2.30 7.05
C LEU A 69 4.77 -1.35 5.91
N MET A 70 6.02 -1.40 5.45
CA MET A 70 6.48 -0.59 4.32
C MET A 70 5.69 -0.91 3.04
N HIS A 71 5.54 -2.18 2.69
CA HIS A 71 4.74 -2.57 1.52
C HIS A 71 3.28 -2.12 1.64
N MET A 72 2.68 -2.24 2.83
CA MET A 72 1.34 -1.72 3.08
C MET A 72 1.27 -0.20 2.88
N MET A 73 2.29 0.58 3.29
CA MET A 73 2.31 2.02 3.04
C MET A 73 2.51 2.35 1.55
N GLN A 74 3.28 1.54 0.82
CA GLN A 74 3.37 1.67 -0.64
C GLN A 74 2.03 1.35 -1.33
N SER A 75 1.28 0.37 -0.82
CA SER A 75 -0.10 0.10 -1.23
C SER A 75 -1.05 1.25 -0.90
N LEU A 76 -0.89 1.91 0.26
CA LEU A 76 -1.65 3.10 0.60
C LEU A 76 -1.40 4.22 -0.43
N VAL A 77 -0.15 4.44 -0.85
CA VAL A 77 0.19 5.40 -1.91
C VAL A 77 -0.48 5.02 -3.25
N MET A 78 -0.58 3.73 -3.57
CA MET A 78 -1.29 3.27 -4.77
C MET A 78 -2.79 3.58 -4.73
N VAL A 79 -3.40 3.47 -3.54
CA VAL A 79 -4.83 3.63 -3.28
C VAL A 79 -5.24 5.09 -3.04
N SER A 80 -4.31 5.97 -2.66
CA SER A 80 -4.62 7.38 -2.33
C SER A 80 -5.28 8.12 -3.49
N PHE A 81 -4.84 7.94 -4.74
CA PHE A 81 -5.44 8.63 -5.89
C PHE A 81 -6.88 8.20 -6.20
N PRO A 82 -7.21 6.88 -6.28
CA PRO A 82 -8.60 6.45 -6.34
C PRO A 82 -9.47 7.05 -5.24
N ILE A 83 -8.96 7.09 -3.99
CA ILE A 83 -9.73 7.55 -2.84
C ILE A 83 -9.88 9.06 -2.80
N GLU A 84 -8.79 9.82 -2.94
CA GLU A 84 -8.78 11.27 -2.73
C GLU A 84 -9.29 12.02 -3.96
N ALA A 85 -8.88 11.61 -5.16
CA ALA A 85 -9.05 12.37 -6.39
C ALA A 85 -10.08 11.76 -7.36
N TRP A 86 -9.84 10.54 -7.82
CA TRP A 86 -10.55 10.01 -8.99
C TRP A 86 -11.93 9.44 -8.68
N LYS A 87 -12.11 8.94 -7.45
CA LYS A 87 -13.32 8.23 -7.01
C LYS A 87 -13.64 7.01 -7.89
N GLN A 88 -12.62 6.44 -8.53
CA GLN A 88 -12.68 5.21 -9.32
C GLN A 88 -11.30 4.52 -9.33
N PRO A 89 -11.23 3.18 -9.53
CA PRO A 89 -9.97 2.46 -9.51
C PRO A 89 -9.04 2.80 -10.68
N ARG A 90 -9.56 3.11 -11.87
CA ARG A 90 -8.76 3.38 -13.07
C ARG A 90 -8.48 4.87 -13.21
N VAL A 91 -7.31 5.22 -13.73
CA VAL A 91 -6.94 6.61 -14.04
C VAL A 91 -7.98 7.20 -15.03
N PRO A 92 -8.59 8.36 -14.73
CA PRO A 92 -9.54 9.03 -15.63
C PRO A 92 -8.93 9.29 -17.01
N ASP A 93 -9.77 9.22 -18.05
CA ASP A 93 -9.42 9.53 -19.44
C ASP A 93 -8.20 8.77 -20.02
N SER A 94 -7.79 7.67 -19.39
CA SER A 94 -6.68 6.84 -19.84
C SER A 94 -7.00 5.96 -21.06
N GLY A 95 -8.28 5.81 -21.43
CA GLY A 95 -8.70 4.96 -22.54
C GLY A 95 -8.08 3.55 -22.46
N ALA A 96 -7.46 3.12 -23.56
CA ALA A 96 -6.72 1.86 -23.64
C ALA A 96 -5.22 2.01 -23.31
N ALA A 97 -4.75 3.15 -22.78
CA ALA A 97 -3.34 3.30 -22.43
C ALA A 97 -2.99 2.48 -21.17
N TRP A 98 -1.78 1.93 -21.15
CA TRP A 98 -1.16 1.30 -20.00
C TRP A 98 0.34 1.60 -19.98
N VAL A 99 0.93 1.59 -18.78
CA VAL A 99 2.37 1.65 -18.56
C VAL A 99 2.72 0.48 -17.66
N GLU A 100 3.78 -0.23 -17.99
CA GLU A 100 4.26 -1.37 -17.22
C GLU A 100 5.60 -1.03 -16.57
N VAL A 101 5.67 -1.21 -15.26
CA VAL A 101 6.94 -1.11 -14.52
C VAL A 101 7.73 -2.39 -14.75
N THR A 102 8.76 -2.31 -15.59
CA THR A 102 9.64 -3.46 -15.90
C THR A 102 10.79 -3.62 -14.90
N ARG A 103 11.06 -2.57 -14.10
CA ARG A 103 12.06 -2.58 -13.03
C ARG A 103 11.73 -1.51 -12.01
N GLU A 104 11.75 -1.87 -10.73
CA GLU A 104 11.66 -0.95 -9.61
C GLU A 104 12.72 -1.30 -8.55
N PRO A 105 13.15 -0.33 -7.73
CA PRO A 105 13.88 -0.66 -6.51
C PRO A 105 12.92 -1.36 -5.55
N VAL A 106 13.27 -2.57 -5.14
CA VAL A 106 12.57 -3.31 -4.09
C VAL A 106 13.40 -3.25 -2.81
N ILE A 107 12.70 -3.15 -1.68
CA ILE A 107 13.26 -3.33 -0.33
C ILE A 107 13.26 -4.81 0.07
#